data_AF-A0A1P8WCP5-F1
#
_entry.id   AF-A0A1P8WCP5-F1
#
_cell.length_a   1.000
_cell.length_b   1.000
_cell.length_c   1.000
_cell.angle_alpha   90.00
_cell.angle_beta   90.00
_cell.angle_gamma   90.00
#
_symmetry.space_group_name_H-M   'P 1'
#
loop_
_entity.id
_entity.type
_entity.pdbx_description
1 polymer ?
#
loop_
_entity_poly.entity_id
_entity_poly.type
_entity_poly.pdbx_seq_one_letter_code
_entity_poly.pdbx_strand_id
1 'polypeptide(L)'
;MSDQQRFEEVRDRLRNAYRKHRWIGLLESMHADFLYSDQDVCIELAELLESEQSKRKSVSRQLATTKAKLKHAYDVMKWCDRCSLILCQGKVPAMERRLEINSLYNDRYEIWQREDKSLCIAPWPFSTDSFEVGVEVFKLQQLSFENDRELGDALDACKPEYRKWAFRQSD
;
A
#
# COMPACT_ATOMS: atom_id res chain seq x y z
N MET A 1 16.24 10.20 -4.06
CA MET A 1 15.47 10.49 -5.28
C MET A 1 15.30 11.99 -5.36
N SER A 2 15.68 12.61 -6.47
CA SER A 2 15.44 14.05 -6.71
C SER A 2 13.95 14.33 -6.89
N ASP A 3 13.55 15.60 -6.78
CA ASP A 3 12.14 16.00 -6.99
C ASP A 3 11.69 15.69 -8.43
N GLN A 4 12.56 15.90 -9.40
CA GLN A 4 12.31 15.55 -10.80
C GLN A 4 12.06 14.04 -10.98
N GLN A 5 12.90 13.20 -10.38
CA GLN A 5 12.71 11.74 -10.43
C GLN A 5 11.40 11.31 -9.76
N ARG A 6 11.02 11.97 -8.64
CA ARG A 6 9.75 11.71 -7.96
C ARG A 6 8.56 12.03 -8.86
N PHE A 7 8.57 13.20 -9.50
CA PHE A 7 7.53 13.61 -10.44
C PHE A 7 7.39 12.60 -11.58
N GLU A 8 8.49 12.20 -12.22
CA GLU A 8 8.49 11.26 -13.33
C GLU A 8 7.94 9.89 -12.92
N GLU A 9 8.37 9.39 -11.76
CA GLU A 9 7.91 8.12 -11.19
C GLU A 9 6.39 8.14 -10.95
N VAL A 10 5.89 9.16 -10.25
CA VAL A 10 4.46 9.29 -9.94
C VAL A 10 3.63 9.43 -11.22
N ARG A 11 4.08 10.25 -12.17
CA ARG A 11 3.44 10.43 -13.48
C ARG A 11 3.32 9.11 -14.21
N ASP A 12 4.40 8.34 -14.29
CA ASP A 12 4.45 7.12 -15.08
C ASP A 12 3.69 5.98 -14.40
N ARG A 13 3.73 5.90 -13.06
CA ARG A 13 2.87 5.01 -12.27
C ARG A 13 1.40 5.26 -12.56
N LEU A 14 0.94 6.51 -12.44
CA LEU A 14 -0.45 6.88 -12.71
C LEU A 14 -0.86 6.59 -14.15
N ARG A 15 -0.02 6.94 -15.13
CA ARG A 15 -0.29 6.62 -16.55
C ARG A 15 -0.48 5.12 -16.75
N ASN A 16 0.38 4.30 -16.17
CA ASN A 16 0.31 2.85 -16.26
C ASN A 16 -0.94 2.29 -15.55
N ALA A 17 -1.32 2.85 -14.40
CA ALA A 17 -2.54 2.47 -13.69
C ALA A 17 -3.79 2.68 -14.55
N TYR A 18 -3.96 3.86 -15.15
CA TYR A 18 -5.10 4.14 -16.04
C TYR A 18 -5.08 3.30 -17.32
N ARG A 19 -3.90 2.95 -17.85
CA ARG A 19 -3.75 2.05 -19.00
C ARG A 19 -4.19 0.61 -18.66
N LYS A 20 -3.83 0.12 -17.48
CA LYS A 20 -4.24 -1.21 -17.00
C LYS A 20 -5.76 -1.26 -16.81
N HIS A 21 -6.30 -0.31 -16.07
CA HIS A 21 -7.74 -0.19 -15.89
C HIS A 21 -8.12 1.16 -15.27
N ARG A 22 -9.19 1.80 -15.77
CA ARG A 22 -9.63 3.12 -15.27
C ARG A 22 -9.96 3.12 -13.77
N TRP A 23 -10.48 2.03 -13.22
CA TRP A 23 -10.72 1.90 -11.78
C TRP A 23 -9.43 1.89 -10.95
N ILE A 24 -8.41 1.18 -11.42
CA ILE A 24 -7.09 1.14 -10.76
C ILE A 24 -6.48 2.54 -10.81
N GLY A 25 -6.54 3.20 -11.96
CA GLY A 25 -6.11 4.60 -12.12
C GLY A 25 -6.79 5.56 -11.13
N LEU A 26 -8.10 5.42 -10.88
CA LEU A 26 -8.79 6.24 -9.86
C LEU A 26 -8.23 6.01 -8.46
N LEU A 27 -8.01 4.75 -8.07
CA LEU A 27 -7.53 4.41 -6.72
C LEU A 27 -6.08 4.86 -6.51
N GLU A 28 -5.20 4.62 -7.47
CA GLU A 28 -3.80 5.06 -7.41
C GLU A 28 -3.69 6.59 -7.43
N SER A 29 -4.54 7.27 -8.21
CA SER A 29 -4.64 8.74 -8.22
C SER A 29 -5.04 9.31 -6.86
N MET A 30 -5.97 8.67 -6.15
CA MET A 30 -6.30 9.05 -4.76
C MET A 30 -5.16 8.76 -3.79
N HIS A 31 -4.38 7.69 -4.03
CA HIS A 31 -3.24 7.36 -3.21
C HIS A 31 -2.09 8.36 -3.40
N ALA A 32 -1.85 8.84 -4.62
CA ALA A 32 -0.89 9.89 -4.90
C ALA A 32 -1.23 11.18 -4.14
N ASP A 33 -2.49 11.62 -4.15
CA ASP A 33 -2.92 12.76 -3.34
C ASP A 33 -2.65 12.54 -1.85
N PHE A 34 -3.04 11.38 -1.30
CA PHE A 34 -2.79 11.08 0.11
C PHE A 34 -1.30 11.12 0.49
N LEU A 35 -0.42 10.69 -0.41
CA LEU A 35 1.02 10.70 -0.15
C LEU A 35 1.62 12.10 -0.24
N TYR A 36 1.15 12.93 -1.18
CA TYR A 36 1.90 14.12 -1.62
C TYR A 36 1.16 15.45 -1.45
N SER A 37 -0.15 15.48 -1.21
CA SER A 37 -0.92 16.75 -1.14
C SER A 37 -0.46 17.68 -0.01
N ASP A 38 0.01 17.09 1.09
CA ASP A 38 0.44 17.81 2.29
C ASP A 38 1.98 17.89 2.39
N GLN A 39 2.69 17.50 1.32
CA GLN A 39 4.14 17.56 1.24
C GLN A 39 4.61 18.79 0.46
N ASP A 40 5.80 19.27 0.78
CA ASP A 40 6.51 20.21 -0.08
C ASP A 40 7.03 19.45 -1.31
N VAL A 41 6.47 19.78 -2.47
CA VAL A 41 6.73 19.10 -3.76
C VAL A 41 7.02 20.13 -4.84
N CYS A 42 7.70 19.72 -5.91
CA CYS A 42 7.93 20.59 -7.06
C CYS A 42 6.62 20.98 -7.76
N ILE A 43 6.67 22.08 -8.52
CA ILE A 43 5.51 22.65 -9.20
C ILE A 43 4.87 21.66 -10.17
N GLU A 44 5.67 20.85 -10.86
CA GLU A 44 5.19 19.86 -11.83
C GLU A 44 4.39 18.74 -11.16
N LEU A 45 4.81 18.31 -9.96
CA LEU A 45 4.07 17.32 -9.20
C LEU A 45 2.77 17.93 -8.65
N ALA A 46 2.80 19.17 -8.16
CA ALA A 46 1.59 19.87 -7.72
C ALA A 46 0.55 20.01 -8.85
N GLU A 47 0.99 20.45 -10.04
CA GLU A 47 0.13 20.55 -11.23
C GLU A 47 -0.41 19.18 -11.67
N LEU A 48 0.41 18.12 -11.60
CA LEU A 48 -0.03 16.76 -11.88
C LEU A 48 -1.17 16.34 -10.92
N LEU A 49 -1.01 16.55 -9.61
CA LEU A 49 -2.04 16.21 -8.61
C LEU A 49 -3.35 16.97 -8.88
N GLU A 50 -3.28 18.27 -9.20
CA GLU A 50 -4.46 19.05 -9.57
C GLU A 50 -5.15 18.53 -10.84
N SER A 51 -4.37 18.21 -11.88
CA SER A 51 -4.89 17.63 -13.12
C SER A 51 -5.60 16.30 -12.87
N GLU A 52 -5.06 15.49 -11.96
CA GLU A 52 -5.61 14.21 -11.56
C GLU A 52 -6.91 14.35 -10.77
N GLN A 53 -7.05 15.37 -9.90
CA GLN A 53 -8.34 15.69 -9.27
C GLN A 53 -9.45 15.94 -10.30
N SER A 54 -9.15 16.68 -11.37
CA SER A 54 -10.09 16.95 -12.46
C SER A 54 -10.41 15.68 -13.26
N LYS A 55 -9.39 14.88 -13.59
CA LYS A 55 -9.54 13.61 -14.30
C LYS A 55 -10.39 12.60 -13.52
N ARG A 56 -10.20 12.48 -12.20
CA ARG A 56 -10.99 11.59 -11.35
C ARG A 56 -12.48 11.91 -11.41
N LYS A 57 -12.86 13.19 -11.47
CA LYS A 57 -14.27 13.61 -11.63
C LYS A 57 -14.83 13.11 -12.97
N SER A 58 -14.09 13.27 -14.06
CA SER A 58 -14.49 12.84 -15.40
C SER A 58 -14.62 11.31 -15.49
N VAL A 59 -13.57 10.58 -15.06
CA VAL A 59 -13.53 9.12 -15.11
C VAL A 59 -14.60 8.50 -14.20
N SER A 60 -14.85 9.08 -13.02
CA SER A 60 -15.90 8.59 -12.12
C SER A 60 -17.30 8.67 -12.77
N ARG A 61 -17.59 9.74 -13.52
CA ARG A 61 -18.84 9.88 -14.28
C ARG A 61 -18.94 8.82 -15.38
N GLN A 62 -17.87 8.61 -16.14
CA GLN A 62 -17.82 7.61 -17.21
C GLN A 62 -18.00 6.17 -16.71
N LEU A 63 -17.55 5.89 -15.48
CA LEU A 63 -17.72 4.59 -14.83
C LEU A 63 -19.03 4.47 -14.02
N ALA A 64 -19.89 5.51 -14.05
CA ALA A 64 -21.12 5.58 -13.28
C ALA A 64 -20.93 5.23 -11.79
N THR A 65 -19.82 5.67 -11.19
CA THR A 65 -19.52 5.45 -9.76
C THR A 65 -19.80 6.68 -8.93
N THR A 66 -20.10 6.49 -7.65
CA THR A 66 -20.33 7.57 -6.69
C THR A 66 -19.05 7.90 -5.93
N LYS A 67 -18.96 9.13 -5.40
CA LYS A 67 -17.86 9.54 -4.50
C LYS A 67 -17.75 8.61 -3.29
N ALA A 68 -18.90 8.21 -2.72
CA ALA A 68 -18.95 7.32 -1.56
C ALA A 68 -18.38 5.92 -1.89
N LYS A 69 -18.79 5.33 -3.02
CA LYS A 69 -18.30 4.01 -3.47
C LYS A 69 -16.79 4.05 -3.75
N LEU A 70 -16.32 5.09 -4.43
CA LEU A 70 -14.91 5.26 -4.73
C LEU A 70 -14.07 5.46 -3.45
N LYS A 71 -14.53 6.34 -2.54
CA LYS A 71 -13.87 6.54 -1.24
C LYS A 71 -13.79 5.24 -0.45
N HIS A 72 -14.89 4.49 -0.40
CA HIS A 72 -14.92 3.22 0.31
C HIS A 72 -13.90 2.22 -0.24
N ALA A 73 -13.84 2.03 -1.55
CA ALA A 73 -12.85 1.16 -2.18
C ALA A 73 -11.41 1.62 -1.91
N TYR A 74 -11.18 2.94 -1.93
CA TYR A 74 -9.88 3.52 -1.59
C TYR A 74 -9.50 3.28 -0.12
N ASP A 75 -10.42 3.45 0.82
CA ASP A 75 -10.16 3.22 2.24
C ASP A 75 -9.73 1.76 2.49
N VAL A 76 -10.38 0.79 1.82
CA VAL A 76 -9.99 -0.63 1.86
C VAL A 76 -8.57 -0.81 1.30
N MET A 77 -8.28 -0.26 0.12
CA MET A 77 -6.94 -0.35 -0.48
C MET A 77 -5.86 0.24 0.44
N LYS A 78 -6.11 1.43 1.01
CA LYS A 78 -5.19 2.12 1.93
C LYS A 78 -4.98 1.30 3.21
N TRP A 79 -6.03 0.67 3.71
CA TRP A 79 -5.91 -0.25 4.86
C TRP A 79 -5.03 -1.45 4.52
N CYS A 80 -5.24 -2.08 3.36
CA CYS A 80 -4.41 -3.20 2.89
C CYS A 80 -2.94 -2.80 2.72
N ASP A 81 -2.68 -1.65 2.08
CA ASP A 81 -1.34 -1.08 1.91
C ASP A 81 -0.64 -0.94 3.27
N ARG A 82 -1.27 -0.25 4.22
CA ARG A 82 -0.71 -0.04 5.55
C ARG A 82 -0.49 -1.35 6.32
N CYS A 83 -1.43 -2.29 6.25
CA CYS A 83 -1.28 -3.60 6.89
C CYS A 83 -0.09 -4.36 6.31
N SER A 84 0.04 -4.41 4.98
CA SER A 84 1.16 -5.08 4.31
C SER A 84 2.51 -4.45 4.65
N LEU A 85 2.59 -3.12 4.76
CA LEU A 85 3.80 -2.43 5.19
C LEU A 85 4.19 -2.80 6.62
N ILE A 86 3.22 -2.90 7.54
CA ILE A 86 3.48 -3.33 8.93
C ILE A 86 4.11 -4.72 8.95
N LEU A 87 3.57 -5.67 8.17
CA LEU A 87 4.05 -7.04 8.09
C LEU A 87 5.44 -7.12 7.45
N CYS A 88 5.59 -6.56 6.25
CA CYS A 88 6.80 -6.69 5.45
C CYS A 88 7.99 -5.94 6.08
N GLN A 89 7.74 -4.84 6.78
CA GLN A 89 8.77 -4.08 7.51
C GLN A 89 9.04 -4.61 8.93
N GLY A 90 8.37 -5.71 9.35
CA GLY A 90 8.59 -6.30 10.68
C GLY A 90 8.19 -5.38 11.83
N LYS A 91 7.16 -4.54 11.63
CA LYS A 91 6.74 -3.50 12.58
C LYS A 91 5.69 -3.95 13.60
N VAL A 92 5.26 -5.21 13.56
CA VAL A 92 4.36 -5.74 14.57
C VAL A 92 5.08 -5.73 15.93
N PRO A 93 4.57 -5.02 16.94
CA PRO A 93 5.27 -4.86 18.20
C PRO A 93 5.23 -6.15 19.03
N ALA A 94 6.26 -6.36 19.84
CA ALA A 94 6.32 -7.45 20.81
C ALA A 94 5.38 -7.21 22.02
N MET A 95 5.21 -8.27 22.82
CA MET A 95 4.47 -8.26 24.10
C MET A 95 2.98 -7.92 23.92
N GLU A 96 2.35 -8.46 22.87
CA GLU A 96 0.93 -8.27 22.54
C GLU A 96 0.46 -6.80 22.44
N ARG A 97 1.41 -5.87 22.27
CA ARG A 97 1.09 -4.47 22.07
C ARG A 97 0.33 -4.30 20.76
N ARG A 98 -0.63 -3.38 20.77
CA ARG A 98 -1.45 -3.08 19.60
C ARG A 98 -0.83 -1.95 18.80
N LEU A 99 -0.83 -2.10 17.48
CA LEU A 99 -0.44 -1.09 16.53
C LEU A 99 -1.63 -0.77 15.63
N GLU A 100 -1.95 0.50 15.48
CA GLU A 100 -2.99 0.92 14.54
C GLU A 100 -2.55 0.65 13.08
N ILE A 101 -3.44 -0.01 12.33
CA ILE A 101 -3.34 -0.13 10.88
C ILE A 101 -3.86 1.18 10.28
N ASN A 102 -5.18 1.37 10.27
CA ASN A 102 -5.87 2.57 9.81
C ASN A 102 -7.32 2.50 10.29
N SER A 103 -8.03 3.61 10.16
CA SER A 103 -9.49 3.60 10.29
C SER A 103 -10.14 3.17 8.97
N LEU A 104 -11.10 2.26 9.03
CA LEU A 104 -11.96 1.87 7.91
C LEU A 104 -13.41 2.10 8.35
N TYR A 105 -14.15 2.90 7.58
CA TYR A 105 -15.44 3.45 8.00
C TYR A 105 -15.32 4.28 9.29
N ASN A 106 -15.98 3.84 10.37
CA ASN A 106 -15.97 4.47 11.69
C ASN A 106 -15.11 3.67 12.69
N ASP A 107 -14.56 2.54 12.27
CA ASP A 107 -13.84 1.63 13.15
C ASP A 107 -12.33 1.79 12.97
N ARG A 108 -11.63 1.87 14.10
CA ARG A 108 -10.18 1.86 14.16
C ARG A 108 -9.70 0.42 14.17
N TYR A 109 -8.83 0.06 13.23
CA TYR A 109 -8.27 -1.29 13.15
C TYR A 109 -6.88 -1.34 13.76
N GLU A 110 -6.67 -2.32 14.63
CA GLU A 110 -5.39 -2.56 15.29
C GLU A 110 -4.90 -3.99 15.00
N ILE A 111 -3.59 -4.14 14.90
CA ILE A 111 -2.90 -5.44 14.73
C ILE A 111 -1.93 -5.67 15.88
N TRP A 112 -1.82 -6.91 16.33
CA TRP A 112 -0.82 -7.34 17.31
C TRP A 112 -0.43 -8.80 17.10
N GLN A 113 0.70 -9.18 17.70
CA GLN A 113 1.14 -10.57 17.77
C GLN A 113 0.89 -11.13 19.17
N ARG A 114 0.25 -12.29 19.25
CA ARG A 114 0.03 -13.03 20.49
C ARG A 114 1.26 -13.79 20.96
N GLU A 115 1.25 -14.27 22.20
CA GLU A 115 2.31 -15.13 22.75
C GLU A 115 2.58 -16.38 21.90
N ASP A 116 1.52 -16.99 21.35
CA ASP A 116 1.59 -18.16 20.44
C ASP A 116 2.11 -17.83 19.01
N LYS A 117 2.55 -16.59 18.80
CA LYS A 117 3.06 -16.02 17.53
C LYS A 117 2.02 -15.77 16.43
N SER A 118 0.76 -16.11 16.64
CA SER A 118 -0.30 -15.75 15.69
C SER A 118 -0.58 -14.24 15.71
N LEU A 119 -1.04 -13.72 14.58
CA LEU A 119 -1.46 -12.33 14.43
C LEU A 119 -2.97 -12.22 14.59
N CYS A 120 -3.39 -11.17 15.28
CA CYS A 120 -4.79 -10.80 15.42
C CYS A 120 -5.01 -9.39 14.89
N ILE A 121 -6.22 -9.16 14.38
CA ILE A 121 -6.71 -7.83 14.01
C ILE A 121 -8.05 -7.60 14.70
N ALA A 122 -8.27 -6.40 15.23
CA ALA A 122 -9.57 -5.98 15.77
C ALA A 122 -9.98 -4.62 15.21
N PRO A 123 -11.26 -4.45 14.79
CA PRO A 123 -12.25 -5.52 14.64
C PRO A 123 -11.85 -6.52 13.54
N TRP A 124 -12.33 -7.76 13.60
CA TRP A 124 -11.93 -8.82 12.66
C TRP A 124 -12.62 -8.60 11.30
N PRO A 125 -11.88 -8.29 10.21
CA PRO A 125 -12.50 -7.93 8.93
C PRO A 125 -12.76 -9.13 8.00
N PHE A 126 -12.40 -10.34 8.42
CA PHE A 126 -12.40 -11.51 7.54
C PHE A 126 -13.60 -12.42 7.83
N SER A 127 -14.12 -13.06 6.79
CA SER A 127 -15.25 -14.00 6.91
C SER A 127 -14.86 -15.35 7.53
N THR A 128 -13.56 -15.61 7.66
CA THR A 128 -13.00 -16.84 8.23
C THR A 128 -12.31 -16.53 9.55
N ASP A 129 -12.40 -17.44 10.51
CA ASP A 129 -11.80 -17.28 11.84
C ASP A 129 -10.27 -17.35 11.82
N SER A 130 -9.67 -17.94 10.78
CA SER A 130 -8.21 -17.98 10.61
C SER A 130 -7.78 -18.22 9.18
N PHE A 131 -6.58 -17.77 8.84
CA PHE A 131 -5.93 -18.00 7.55
C PHE A 131 -4.40 -17.77 7.67
N GLU A 132 -3.65 -18.21 6.65
CA GLU A 132 -2.21 -17.95 6.54
C GLU A 132 -1.94 -17.01 5.37
N VAL A 133 -1.03 -16.05 5.57
CA VAL A 133 -0.48 -15.21 4.50
C VAL A 133 1.00 -15.50 4.37
N GLY A 134 1.46 -15.74 3.14
CA GLY A 134 2.85 -15.96 2.81
C GLY A 134 3.35 -14.96 1.77
N VAL A 135 4.60 -14.52 1.90
CA VAL A 135 5.30 -13.72 0.88
C VAL A 135 6.69 -14.29 0.63
N GLU A 136 7.16 -14.11 -0.59
CA GLU A 136 8.56 -14.35 -0.97
C GLU A 136 9.41 -13.15 -0.59
N VAL A 137 10.61 -13.43 -0.08
CA VAL A 137 11.58 -12.42 0.38
C VAL A 137 12.91 -12.71 -0.29
N PHE A 138 13.38 -11.75 -1.08
CA PHE A 138 14.71 -11.77 -1.70
C PHE A 138 15.67 -10.98 -0.81
N LYS A 139 16.48 -11.67 -0.01
CA LYS A 139 17.37 -11.05 0.96
C LYS A 139 18.75 -10.81 0.34
N LEU A 140 19.02 -9.54 0.04
CA LEU A 140 20.33 -9.09 -0.46
C LEU A 140 21.29 -8.82 0.70
N GLN A 141 22.57 -9.18 0.54
CA GLN A 141 23.60 -8.97 1.57
C GLN A 141 24.23 -7.58 1.50
N GLN A 142 24.21 -6.95 0.32
CA GLN A 142 24.75 -5.61 0.09
C GLN A 142 23.71 -4.52 0.38
N LEU A 143 24.18 -3.42 0.99
CA LEU A 143 23.34 -2.29 1.40
C LEU A 143 23.14 -1.25 0.30
N SER A 144 24.03 -1.21 -0.69
CA SER A 144 24.03 -0.24 -1.79
C SER A 144 24.42 -0.92 -3.09
N PHE A 145 23.97 -0.33 -4.19
CA PHE A 145 24.20 -0.77 -5.56
C PHE A 145 24.63 0.46 -6.36
N GLU A 146 25.54 0.26 -7.30
CA GLU A 146 26.03 1.31 -8.20
C GLU A 146 24.91 1.79 -9.14
N ASN A 147 24.07 0.87 -9.62
CA ASN A 147 23.00 1.15 -10.56
C ASN A 147 21.90 0.07 -10.52
N ASP A 148 20.78 0.34 -11.21
CA ASP A 148 19.61 -0.55 -11.26
C ASP A 148 19.93 -1.92 -11.88
N ARG A 149 20.92 -2.01 -12.77
CA ARG A 149 21.32 -3.29 -13.38
C ARG A 149 21.99 -4.19 -12.35
N GLU A 150 22.91 -3.66 -11.55
CA GLU A 150 23.55 -4.43 -10.48
C GLU A 150 22.52 -4.90 -9.44
N LEU A 151 21.53 -4.06 -9.11
CA LEU A 151 20.41 -4.46 -8.26
C LEU A 151 19.60 -5.60 -8.86
N GLY A 152 19.28 -5.52 -10.16
CA GLY A 152 18.58 -6.58 -10.90
C GLY A 152 19.36 -7.89 -10.89
N ASP A 153 20.63 -7.87 -11.26
CA ASP A 153 21.49 -9.05 -11.30
C ASP A 153 21.60 -9.71 -9.91
N ALA A 154 21.67 -8.90 -8.84
CA ALA A 154 21.71 -9.42 -7.46
C ALA A 154 20.37 -10.03 -7.01
N LEU A 155 19.24 -9.45 -7.41
CA LEU A 155 17.91 -10.01 -7.14
C LEU A 155 17.71 -11.34 -7.87
N ASP A 156 18.10 -11.42 -9.14
CA ASP A 156 17.98 -12.63 -9.97
C ASP A 156 18.84 -13.79 -9.43
N ALA A 157 20.01 -13.47 -8.87
CA ALA A 157 20.88 -14.46 -8.22
C ALA A 157 20.40 -14.86 -6.81
N CYS A 158 19.46 -14.13 -6.22
CA CYS A 158 19.01 -14.35 -4.85
C CYS A 158 18.02 -15.53 -4.77
N LYS A 159 18.28 -16.48 -3.88
CA LYS A 159 17.32 -17.55 -3.56
C LYS A 159 16.18 -16.98 -2.70
N PRO A 160 14.90 -17.15 -3.07
CA PRO A 160 13.80 -16.65 -2.27
C PRO A 160 13.67 -17.39 -0.94
N GLU A 161 13.40 -16.62 0.11
CA GLU A 161 12.95 -17.11 1.42
C GLU A 161 11.44 -16.90 1.56
N TYR A 162 10.75 -17.78 2.29
CA TYR A 162 9.31 -17.63 2.54
C TYR A 162 9.07 -17.08 3.94
N ARG A 163 8.36 -15.95 4.03
CA ARG A 163 7.85 -15.41 5.28
C ARG A 163 6.36 -15.67 5.38
N LYS A 164 5.92 -16.18 6.53
CA LYS A 164 4.53 -16.57 6.77
C LYS A 164 3.99 -15.95 8.05
N TRP A 165 2.70 -15.64 8.04
CA TRP A 165 1.96 -15.18 9.20
C TRP A 165 0.64 -15.92 9.29
N ALA A 166 0.36 -16.50 10.46
CA ALA A 166 -0.92 -17.10 10.76
C ALA A 166 -1.81 -16.06 11.44
N PHE A 167 -2.90 -15.68 10.76
CA PHE A 167 -3.93 -14.80 11.28
C PHE A 167 -5.02 -15.63 11.97
N ARG A 168 -5.44 -15.19 13.15
CA ARG A 168 -6.54 -15.79 13.91
C ARG A 168 -7.41 -14.72 14.55
N GLN A 169 -8.72 -14.93 14.52
CA GLN A 169 -9.67 -14.11 15.24
C GLN A 169 -9.38 -14.20 16.74
N SER A 170 -9.51 -13.08 17.44
CA SER A 170 -9.51 -13.09 18.90
C SER A 170 -10.86 -13.63 19.38
N ASP A 171 -10.82 -14.58 20.32
CA ASP A 171 -12.02 -15.04 21.03
C ASP A 171 -12.75 -13.89 21.75
#